data_AF-A0A2E1RCD0-F1
#
_entry.id   AF-A0A2E1RCD0-F1
#
_cell.length_a   1.000
_cell.length_b   1.000
_cell.length_c   1.000
_cell.angle_alpha   90.00
_cell.angle_beta   90.00
_cell.angle_gamma   90.00
#
_symmetry.space_group_name_H-M   'P 1'
#
loop_
_entity.id
_entity.type
_entity.pdbx_description
1 polymer ?
#
loop_
_entity_poly.entity_id
_entity_poly.type
_entity_poly.pdbx_seq_one_letter_code
_entity_poly.pdbx_strand_id
1 'polypeptide(L)'
;MAEGKCFPNRGKAMPFTFCYGVTPEIAQTLGAYWYCHEKGKDKYYIMGENKDYMQPAEFVIDCNSKKVISCTYSDGGLGRMDAGDVIGLLTGIQDKRNEIPHVWSW
;
A
#
# COMPACT_ATOMS: atom_id res chain seq x y z
N MET A 1 -23.94 -14.55 7.84
CA MET A 1 -22.51 -14.46 8.17
C MET A 1 -21.74 -15.10 7.04
N ALA A 2 -20.87 -14.36 6.35
CA ALA A 2 -20.04 -14.96 5.30
C ALA A 2 -19.02 -15.88 5.99
N GLU A 3 -19.09 -17.18 5.73
CA GLU A 3 -18.05 -18.12 6.13
C GLU A 3 -16.77 -17.74 5.37
N GLY A 4 -15.93 -16.92 5.99
CA GLY A 4 -14.64 -16.53 5.47
C GLY A 4 -13.76 -17.77 5.37
N LYS A 5 -13.87 -18.50 4.25
CA LYS A 5 -12.95 -19.58 3.91
C LYS A 5 -11.56 -18.96 3.85
N CYS A 6 -10.80 -19.17 4.93
CA CYS A 6 -9.41 -18.73 5.06
C CYS A 6 -8.63 -19.21 3.82
N PHE A 7 -7.74 -18.37 3.30
CA PHE A 7 -7.02 -18.60 2.05
C PHE A 7 -6.54 -20.06 1.88
N PRO A 8 -6.82 -20.73 0.75
CA PRO A 8 -6.62 -22.18 0.58
C PRO A 8 -5.14 -22.62 0.52
N ASN A 9 -4.17 -21.71 0.69
CA ASN A 9 -2.75 -21.96 0.48
C ASN A 9 -1.92 -21.76 1.77
N ARG A 10 -2.46 -22.13 2.95
CA ARG A 10 -1.81 -21.95 4.27
C ARG A 10 -0.43 -22.62 4.44
N GLY A 11 0.08 -23.34 3.46
CA GLY A 11 1.38 -24.04 3.49
C GLY A 11 2.23 -23.92 2.22
N LYS A 12 1.89 -23.03 1.28
CA LYS A 12 2.75 -22.79 0.10
C LYS A 12 3.78 -21.71 0.44
N ALA A 13 5.04 -21.97 0.10
CA ALA A 13 6.07 -20.94 0.10
C ALA A 13 5.67 -19.85 -0.87
N MET A 14 5.60 -18.61 -0.39
CA MET A 14 5.28 -17.46 -1.21
C MET A 14 6.56 -16.97 -1.88
N PRO A 15 6.52 -16.57 -3.17
CA PRO A 15 7.71 -16.14 -3.90
C PRO A 15 8.21 -14.74 -3.49
N PHE A 16 7.68 -14.21 -2.39
CA PHE A 16 8.01 -12.89 -1.85
C PHE A 16 8.03 -12.93 -0.33
N THR A 17 8.79 -12.01 0.25
CA THR A 17 8.98 -11.91 1.69
C THR A 17 7.74 -11.32 2.37
N PHE A 18 7.31 -11.96 3.45
CA PHE A 18 6.38 -11.37 4.40
C PHE A 18 7.16 -10.74 5.55
N CYS A 19 6.96 -9.44 5.76
CA CYS A 19 7.52 -8.72 6.89
C CYS A 19 6.45 -8.56 7.98
N TYR A 20 6.88 -8.60 9.24
CA TYR A 20 6.03 -8.40 10.42
C TYR A 20 6.56 -7.22 11.25
N GLY A 21 5.76 -6.74 12.21
CA GLY A 21 6.19 -5.71 13.16
C GLY A 21 5.95 -4.27 12.71
N VAL A 22 4.98 -4.04 11.81
CA VAL A 22 4.54 -2.68 11.50
C VAL A 22 3.89 -2.07 12.74
N THR A 23 4.46 -0.98 13.25
CA THR A 23 3.94 -0.25 14.40
C THR A 23 3.04 0.92 13.97
N PRO A 24 2.20 1.46 14.87
CA PRO A 24 1.40 2.65 14.59
C PRO A 24 2.25 3.86 14.14
N GLU A 25 3.47 4.02 14.66
CA GLU A 25 4.39 5.10 14.29
C GLU A 25 4.88 4.92 12.85
N ILE A 26 5.20 3.69 12.45
CA ILE A 26 5.60 3.37 11.07
C ILE A 26 4.42 3.67 10.14
N ALA A 27 3.22 3.19 10.46
CA ALA A 27 2.04 3.41 9.65
C ALA A 27 1.67 4.90 9.54
N GLN A 28 1.79 5.68 10.63
CA GLN A 28 1.61 7.14 10.60
C GLN A 28 2.66 7.82 9.72
N THR A 29 3.92 7.39 9.82
CA THR A 29 5.03 7.92 8.99
C THR A 29 4.79 7.67 7.50
N LEU A 30 4.25 6.49 7.16
CA LEU A 30 3.87 6.13 5.80
C LEU A 30 2.57 6.81 5.33
N GLY A 31 1.87 7.54 6.19
CA GLY A 31 0.56 8.12 5.88
C GLY A 31 -0.55 7.08 5.68
N ALA A 32 -0.29 5.81 6.02
CA ALA A 32 -1.20 4.68 5.82
C ALA A 32 -1.98 4.32 7.09
N TYR A 33 -1.85 5.10 8.17
CA TYR A 33 -2.61 4.86 9.38
C TYR A 33 -3.99 5.49 9.26
N TRP A 34 -5.03 4.66 9.31
CA TRP A 34 -6.40 5.06 8.99
C TRP A 34 -6.88 6.19 9.90
N TYR A 35 -6.97 5.92 11.20
CA TYR A 35 -7.33 6.92 12.20
C TYR A 35 -6.65 6.62 13.52
N CYS A 36 -6.18 7.66 14.21
CA CYS A 36 -5.68 7.57 15.58
C CYS A 36 -6.75 8.11 16.53
N HIS A 37 -7.46 7.21 17.22
CA HIS A 37 -8.54 7.59 18.12
C HIS A 37 -8.06 8.48 19.27
N GLU A 38 -6.82 8.32 19.74
CA GLU A 38 -6.23 9.18 20.76
C GLU A 38 -6.13 10.65 20.34
N LYS A 39 -6.03 10.92 19.03
CA LYS A 39 -5.85 12.28 18.47
C LYS A 39 -7.12 12.87 17.83
N GLY A 40 -8.25 12.16 17.81
CA GLY A 40 -9.41 12.56 16.98
C GLY A 40 -10.77 11.99 17.39
N LYS A 41 -11.08 11.96 18.70
CA LYS A 41 -12.31 11.36 19.25
C LYS A 41 -13.64 11.97 18.77
N ASP A 42 -13.63 13.19 18.24
CA ASP A 42 -14.87 13.97 18.00
C ASP A 42 -15.28 14.09 16.53
N LYS A 43 -14.72 13.29 15.61
CA LYS A 43 -15.10 13.36 14.19
C LYS A 43 -16.29 12.45 13.88
N TYR A 44 -17.36 13.03 13.35
CA TYR A 44 -18.66 12.35 13.09
C TYR A 44 -18.58 11.12 12.19
N TYR A 45 -17.57 11.01 11.32
CA TYR A 45 -17.36 9.85 10.43
C TYR A 45 -16.53 8.72 11.08
N ILE A 46 -16.08 8.90 12.33
CA ILE A 46 -15.35 7.92 13.16
C ILE A 46 -16.30 7.28 14.20
N MET A 47 -17.60 7.59 14.17
CA MET A 47 -18.57 6.98 15.09
C MET A 47 -18.71 5.48 14.82
N GLY A 48 -18.22 4.65 15.74
CA GLY A 48 -18.73 3.29 15.94
C GLY A 48 -17.72 2.15 15.99
N GLU A 49 -16.49 2.27 15.46
CA GLU A 49 -15.55 1.13 15.45
C GLU A 49 -14.07 1.52 15.62
N ASN A 50 -13.31 0.66 16.32
CA ASN A 50 -11.85 0.73 16.47
C ASN A 50 -11.16 0.63 15.11
N LYS A 51 -10.95 1.78 14.50
CA LYS A 51 -10.27 1.99 13.22
C LYS A 51 -8.75 2.23 13.36
N ASP A 52 -8.16 1.81 14.49
CA ASP A 52 -6.73 1.93 14.81
C ASP A 52 -5.90 0.84 14.11
N TYR A 53 -5.83 0.89 12.78
CA TYR A 53 -5.04 -0.04 11.99
C TYR A 53 -4.43 0.65 10.76
N MET A 54 -3.37 0.03 10.22
CA MET A 54 -2.80 0.42 8.93
C MET A 54 -3.73 -0.02 7.81
N GLN A 55 -4.09 0.91 6.93
CA GLN A 55 -4.82 0.63 5.71
C GLN A 55 -3.96 -0.17 4.74
N PRO A 56 -4.57 -0.95 3.83
CA PRO A 56 -3.86 -1.43 2.65
C PRO A 56 -3.23 -0.24 1.93
N ALA A 57 -1.90 -0.28 1.83
CA ALA A 57 -1.12 0.72 1.13
C ALA A 57 -0.07 0.01 0.29
N GLU A 58 0.09 0.43 -0.95
CA GLU A 58 1.01 -0.16 -1.91
C GLU A 58 1.98 0.91 -2.39
N PHE A 59 3.26 0.55 -2.47
CA PHE A 59 4.32 1.47 -2.84
C PHE A 59 5.18 0.82 -3.92
N VAL A 60 5.43 1.55 -5.01
CA VAL A 60 6.44 1.19 -6.00
C VAL A 60 7.68 2.04 -5.74
N ILE A 61 8.81 1.39 -5.54
CA ILE A 61 10.09 2.03 -5.25
C ILE A 61 11.03 1.76 -6.42
N ASP A 62 11.61 2.80 -7.01
CA ASP A 62 12.70 2.63 -7.96
C ASP A 62 13.99 2.30 -7.20
N CYS A 63 14.54 1.12 -7.45
CA CYS A 63 15.76 0.65 -6.80
C CYS A 63 17.00 1.51 -7.11
N ASN A 64 17.00 2.23 -8.24
CA ASN A 64 18.15 3.06 -8.62
C ASN A 64 18.16 4.38 -7.84
N SER A 65 17.06 5.13 -7.92
CA SER A 65 16.92 6.40 -7.21
C SER A 65 16.60 6.25 -5.73
N LYS A 66 16.18 5.05 -5.29
CA LYS A 66 15.68 4.75 -3.93
C LYS A 66 14.49 5.63 -3.53
N LYS A 67 13.70 6.09 -4.51
CA LYS A 67 12.52 6.94 -4.30
C LYS A 67 11.24 6.16 -4.57
N VAL A 68 10.19 6.54 -3.86
CA VAL A 68 8.81 6.11 -4.17
C VAL A 68 8.39 6.79 -5.48
N ILE A 69 7.97 6.00 -6.45
CA ILE A 69 7.55 6.47 -7.79
C ILE A 69 6.05 6.30 -8.02
N SER A 70 5.38 5.48 -7.22
CA SER A 70 3.92 5.35 -7.17
C SER A 70 3.51 4.91 -5.77
N CYS A 71 2.35 5.41 -5.30
CA CYS A 71 1.73 4.94 -4.08
C CYS A 71 0.21 4.95 -4.22
N THR A 72 -0.45 3.95 -3.63
CA THR A 72 -1.90 3.83 -3.54
C THR A 72 -2.29 3.56 -2.09
N TYR A 73 -3.41 4.15 -1.67
CA TYR A 73 -3.99 3.98 -0.35
C TYR A 73 -5.46 3.61 -0.55
N SER A 74 -5.92 2.62 0.20
CA SER A 74 -7.28 2.11 0.05
C SER A 74 -8.07 2.15 1.35
N ASP A 75 -9.30 2.63 1.24
CA ASP A 75 -10.22 2.81 2.35
C ASP A 75 -10.94 1.49 2.69
N GLY A 76 -10.54 0.88 3.80
CA GLY A 76 -11.15 -0.36 4.30
C GLY A 76 -10.78 -1.62 3.49
N GLY A 77 -11.70 -2.60 3.44
CA GLY A 77 -11.50 -3.89 2.77
C GLY A 77 -11.72 -3.87 1.25
N LEU A 78 -11.96 -2.70 0.65
CA LEU A 78 -12.25 -2.52 -0.77
C LEU A 78 -11.06 -1.85 -1.48
N GLY A 79 -10.62 -2.46 -2.58
CA GLY A 79 -9.66 -1.89 -3.52
C GLY A 79 -8.22 -2.28 -3.22
N ARG A 80 -7.74 -3.35 -3.85
CA ARG A 80 -6.30 -3.51 -4.11
C ARG A 80 -6.07 -3.11 -5.55
N MET A 81 -4.87 -2.67 -5.93
CA MET A 81 -4.56 -2.61 -7.36
C MET A 81 -4.72 -4.01 -7.94
N ASP A 82 -5.38 -4.11 -9.10
CA ASP A 82 -5.35 -5.35 -9.85
C ASP A 82 -3.90 -5.65 -10.24
N ALA A 83 -3.48 -6.92 -10.14
CA ALA A 83 -2.11 -7.28 -10.45
C ALA A 83 -1.74 -6.93 -11.90
N GLY A 84 -2.69 -7.00 -12.83
CA GLY A 84 -2.51 -6.56 -14.21
C GLY A 84 -2.25 -5.06 -14.34
N ASP A 85 -2.96 -4.23 -13.56
CA ASP A 85 -2.76 -2.78 -13.55
C ASP A 85 -1.36 -2.41 -13.03
N VAL A 86 -0.86 -3.14 -12.02
CA VAL A 86 0.52 -2.98 -11.52
C VAL A 86 1.53 -3.27 -12.63
N ILE A 87 1.36 -4.37 -13.37
CA ILE A 87 2.26 -4.73 -14.47
C ILE A 87 2.21 -3.67 -15.57
N GLY A 88 1.03 -3.22 -15.98
CA GLY A 88 0.89 -2.16 -16.99
C GLY A 88 1.59 -0.86 -16.60
N LEU A 89 1.43 -0.43 -15.34
CA LEU A 89 2.11 0.74 -14.80
C LEU A 89 3.64 0.57 -14.84
N LEU A 90 4.15 -0.58 -14.40
CA LEU A 90 5.59 -0.85 -14.37
C LEU A 90 6.19 -0.90 -15.78
N THR A 91 5.52 -1.57 -16.72
CA THR A 91 5.94 -1.61 -18.13
C THR A 91 6.00 -0.22 -18.72
N GLY A 92 4.95 0.61 -18.53
CA GLY A 92 4.95 1.99 -19.01
C GLY A 92 6.05 2.87 -18.40
N ILE A 93 6.39 2.65 -17.12
CA ILE A 93 7.53 3.34 -16.48
C ILE A 93 8.86 2.88 -17.10
N GLN A 94 9.03 1.59 -17.36
CA GLN A 94 10.24 1.04 -17.99
C GLN A 94 10.40 1.52 -19.44
N ASP A 95 9.32 1.55 -20.22
CA ASP A 95 9.35 2.00 -21.61
C ASP A 95 9.71 3.49 -21.71
N LYS A 96 9.12 4.34 -20.83
CA LYS A 96 9.49 5.77 -20.74
C LYS A 96 10.95 5.99 -20.36
N ARG A 97 11.56 5.06 -19.62
CA ARG A 97 13.00 5.09 -19.29
C ARG A 97 13.86 4.90 -20.54
N ASN A 98 13.38 4.09 -21.49
CA ASN A 98 14.08 3.81 -22.74
C ASN A 98 13.82 4.88 -23.81
N GLU A 99 12.66 5.55 -23.78
CA GLU A 99 12.29 6.59 -24.75
C GLU A 99 12.87 7.97 -24.43
N ILE A 100 13.15 8.28 -23.17
CA ILE A 100 13.67 9.60 -22.76
C ILE A 100 15.04 9.40 -22.09
N PRO A 101 16.16 9.76 -22.74
CA PRO A 101 17.45 9.80 -22.05
C PRO A 101 17.33 10.85 -20.94
N HIS A 102 17.54 10.39 -19.70
CA HIS A 102 17.39 11.20 -18.50
C HIS A 102 18.36 12.39 -18.50
N VAL A 103 17.91 13.53 -19.01
CA VAL A 103 18.49 14.84 -18.70
C VAL A 103 17.33 15.77 -18.35
N TRP A 104 17.09 15.93 -17.06
CA TRP A 104 16.50 17.17 -16.56
C TRP A 104 17.65 17.96 -15.96
N SER A 105 18.20 18.88 -16.75
CA SER A 105 19.02 19.97 -16.22
C SER A 105 18.10 20.90 -15.44
N TRP A 106 18.48 21.17 -14.19
CA TRP A 106 17.90 22.23 -13.36
C TRP A 106 18.01 23.60 -14.02
#